data_AF-A0A822F9L9-F1
#
_entry.id   AF-A0A822F9L9-F1
#
_cell.length_a   1.000
_cell.length_b   1.000
_cell.length_c   1.000
_cell.angle_alpha   90.00
_cell.angle_beta   90.00
_cell.angle_gamma   90.00
#
_symmetry.space_group_name_H-M   'P 1'
#
loop_
_entity.id
_entity.type
_entity.pdbx_description
1 polymer ?
#
loop_
_entity_poly.entity_id
_entity_poly.type
_entity_poly.pdbx_seq_one_letter_code
_entity_poly.pdbx_strand_id
1 'polypeptide(L)'
;MYSMHLNFILQDSYFFSQLLSNSSFDHLECILVKVVQSDILIPILFNLSYLSCLFALTIEAWCIKEKINDIYRLIFVLRKLKYYRMFCFNDDHLITLSLATNNQCSPLERLIINHRCSLNELESLIPYTLELRQLTSHQTDSNITMLQSITLINLMFIYLHMCKISFYELKTFLVNISSALKILSIHCSENIFFLDAHRWEQFISYYYPQLEKFYFTYYDRIDNDNQYEIYSQRINQFSSTFWIKRQWIFHVKIDTSDIKYTIYPYKYIDQYLFIEN
;
A
#
# COMPACT_ATOMS: atom_id res chain seq x y z
N MET A 1 -8.82 -24.13 -1.13
CA MET A 1 -9.01 -22.78 -0.59
C MET A 1 -10.36 -22.72 0.09
N TYR A 2 -10.37 -22.83 1.42
CA TYR A 2 -11.59 -22.66 2.22
C TYR A 2 -11.69 -21.20 2.64
N SER A 3 -12.71 -20.51 2.14
CA SER A 3 -12.92 -19.08 2.37
C SER A 3 -14.26 -18.84 3.06
N MET A 4 -14.26 -17.93 4.03
CA MET A 4 -15.46 -17.49 4.72
C MET A 4 -15.62 -15.97 4.61
N HIS A 5 -16.85 -15.55 4.32
CA HIS A 5 -17.23 -14.15 4.27
C HIS A 5 -18.15 -13.85 5.44
N LEU A 6 -17.75 -12.89 6.25
CA LEU A 6 -18.45 -12.51 7.45
C LEU A 6 -18.84 -11.03 7.37
N ASN A 7 -20.13 -10.77 7.52
CA ASN A 7 -20.67 -9.43 7.50
C ASN A 7 -21.36 -9.13 8.83
N PHE A 8 -20.69 -8.34 9.67
CA PHE A 8 -21.19 -7.95 10.98
C PHE A 8 -21.70 -6.53 10.93
N ILE A 9 -23.02 -6.41 10.87
CA ILE A 9 -23.71 -5.14 10.95
C ILE A 9 -24.04 -4.83 12.43
N LEU A 10 -24.17 -5.84 13.30
CA LEU A 10 -24.43 -5.72 14.74
C LEU A 10 -23.80 -6.90 15.53
N GLN A 11 -23.65 -6.71 16.85
CA GLN A 11 -22.92 -7.54 17.82
C GLN A 11 -23.23 -9.05 17.74
N ASP A 12 -22.34 -9.85 17.16
CA ASP A 12 -22.43 -11.32 17.22
C ASP A 12 -21.06 -11.96 17.53
N SER A 13 -20.44 -11.54 18.63
CA SER A 13 -19.23 -12.20 19.17
C SER A 13 -19.49 -13.68 19.53
N TYR A 14 -20.75 -14.02 19.82
CA TYR A 14 -21.20 -15.38 20.12
C TYR A 14 -21.09 -16.33 18.92
N PHE A 15 -21.27 -15.83 17.70
CA PHE A 15 -21.09 -16.63 16.50
C PHE A 15 -19.66 -17.17 16.39
N PHE A 16 -18.65 -16.35 16.71
CA PHE A 16 -17.26 -16.78 16.62
C PHE A 16 -16.83 -17.78 17.69
N SER A 17 -17.36 -17.67 18.91
CA SER A 17 -17.06 -18.68 19.93
C SER A 17 -17.64 -20.04 19.54
N GLN A 18 -18.79 -20.08 18.84
CA GLN A 18 -19.34 -21.31 18.26
C GLN A 18 -18.60 -21.78 17.01
N LEU A 19 -18.03 -20.86 16.23
CA LEU A 19 -17.27 -21.19 15.03
C LEU A 19 -15.98 -21.95 15.39
N LEU A 20 -15.31 -21.54 16.47
CA LEU A 20 -14.10 -22.20 16.97
C LEU A 20 -14.33 -23.59 17.57
N SER A 21 -15.55 -23.91 18.02
CA SER A 21 -15.86 -25.23 18.58
C SER A 21 -16.26 -26.25 17.50
N ASN A 22 -16.43 -25.81 16.26
CA ASN A 22 -16.79 -26.67 15.14
C ASN A 22 -15.54 -27.00 14.32
N SER A 23 -15.10 -28.25 14.40
CA SER A 23 -13.93 -28.77 13.67
C SER A 23 -14.03 -28.62 12.15
N SER A 24 -15.21 -28.35 11.61
CA SER A 24 -15.40 -28.02 10.18
C SER A 24 -14.62 -26.77 9.74
N PHE A 25 -14.22 -25.91 10.68
CA PHE A 25 -13.46 -24.69 10.41
C PHE A 25 -11.95 -24.83 10.62
N ASP A 26 -11.44 -26.00 11.01
CA ASP A 26 -10.00 -26.22 11.24
C ASP A 26 -9.15 -25.96 9.98
N HIS A 27 -9.76 -26.13 8.80
CA HIS A 27 -9.15 -25.91 7.49
C HIS A 27 -9.40 -24.51 6.91
N LEU A 28 -9.99 -23.59 7.68
CA LEU A 28 -10.32 -22.25 7.18
C LEU A 28 -9.04 -21.45 6.91
N GLU A 29 -8.84 -21.06 5.66
CA GLU A 29 -7.62 -20.40 5.18
C GLU A 29 -7.81 -18.90 4.95
N CYS A 30 -9.01 -18.48 4.54
CA CYS A 30 -9.27 -17.10 4.12
C CYS A 30 -10.50 -16.56 4.82
N ILE A 31 -10.39 -15.36 5.41
CA ILE A 31 -11.51 -14.69 6.07
C ILE A 31 -11.62 -13.25 5.58
N LEU A 32 -12.84 -12.86 5.18
CA LEU A 32 -13.23 -11.46 5.03
C LEU A 32 -14.13 -11.08 6.19
N VAL A 33 -13.72 -10.08 6.97
CA VAL A 33 -14.52 -9.52 8.05
C VAL A 33 -14.96 -8.10 7.67
N LYS A 34 -16.25 -7.89 7.51
CA LYS A 34 -16.84 -6.56 7.40
C LYS A 34 -17.42 -6.17 8.75
N VAL A 35 -16.94 -5.08 9.34
CA VAL A 35 -17.32 -4.65 10.69
C VAL A 35 -17.61 -3.15 10.70
N VAL A 36 -18.66 -2.76 11.39
CA VAL A 36 -19.04 -1.34 11.52
C VAL A 36 -18.34 -0.65 12.71
N GLN A 37 -17.89 -1.39 13.72
CA GLN A 37 -17.29 -0.82 14.96
C GLN A 37 -16.08 -1.62 15.47
N SER A 38 -15.06 -0.90 15.96
CA SER A 38 -13.80 -1.47 16.47
C SER A 38 -13.95 -2.40 17.68
N ASP A 39 -14.96 -2.17 18.53
CA ASP A 39 -15.23 -2.96 19.74
C ASP A 39 -15.54 -4.42 19.44
N ILE A 40 -16.17 -4.69 18.30
CA ILE A 40 -16.52 -6.04 17.86
C ILE A 40 -15.29 -6.72 17.22
N LEU A 41 -14.42 -5.94 16.57
CA LEU A 41 -13.29 -6.48 15.82
C LEU A 41 -12.23 -7.13 16.73
N ILE A 42 -11.92 -6.53 17.88
CA ILE A 42 -10.89 -7.07 18.79
C ILE A 42 -11.23 -8.49 19.28
N PRO A 43 -12.43 -8.77 19.83
CA PRO A 43 -12.84 -10.14 20.16
C PRO A 43 -12.77 -11.11 18.98
N ILE A 44 -13.14 -10.65 17.78
CA ILE A 44 -13.04 -11.45 16.55
C ILE A 44 -11.59 -11.84 16.31
N LEU A 45 -10.66 -10.89 16.29
CA LEU A 45 -9.24 -11.14 16.05
C LEU A 45 -8.62 -12.07 17.08
N PHE A 46 -9.03 -11.95 18.35
CA PHE A 46 -8.61 -12.87 19.40
C PHE A 46 -9.05 -14.31 19.06
N ASN A 47 -10.29 -14.49 18.61
CA ASN A 47 -10.79 -15.79 18.19
C ASN A 47 -10.07 -16.32 16.94
N LEU A 48 -9.74 -15.46 15.97
CA LEU A 48 -9.00 -15.86 14.78
C LEU A 48 -7.60 -16.42 15.09
N SER A 49 -7.01 -16.08 16.23
CA SER A 49 -5.70 -16.60 16.65
C SER A 49 -5.67 -18.10 16.90
N TYR A 50 -6.83 -18.73 17.11
CA TYR A 50 -6.96 -20.18 17.31
C TYR A 50 -7.03 -20.94 15.97
N LEU A 51 -7.25 -20.26 14.84
CA LEU A 51 -7.36 -20.91 13.55
C LEU A 51 -5.98 -21.30 13.02
N SER A 52 -5.71 -22.61 13.02
CA SER A 52 -4.39 -23.17 12.70
C SER A 52 -3.99 -23.03 11.22
N CYS A 53 -4.95 -22.79 10.32
CA CYS A 53 -4.73 -22.69 8.88
C CYS A 53 -4.96 -21.28 8.30
N LEU A 54 -5.26 -20.28 9.13
CA LEU A 54 -5.59 -18.94 8.65
C LEU A 54 -4.39 -18.30 7.92
N PHE A 55 -4.51 -18.19 6.61
CA PHE A 55 -3.49 -17.74 5.68
C PHE A 55 -3.72 -16.30 5.20
N ALA A 56 -4.98 -15.93 4.99
CA ALA A 56 -5.38 -14.62 4.48
C ALA A 56 -6.51 -13.99 5.29
N LEU A 57 -6.36 -12.71 5.62
CA LEU A 57 -7.37 -11.94 6.33
C LEU A 57 -7.58 -10.59 5.66
N THR A 58 -8.84 -10.29 5.34
CA THR A 58 -9.26 -8.96 4.90
C THR A 58 -10.23 -8.38 5.91
N ILE A 59 -9.98 -7.14 6.33
CA ILE A 59 -10.85 -6.39 7.24
C ILE A 59 -11.36 -5.16 6.51
N GLU A 60 -12.68 -5.01 6.45
CA GLU A 60 -13.35 -3.79 6.05
C GLU A 60 -14.02 -3.19 7.28
N ALA A 61 -13.42 -2.15 7.85
CA ALA A 61 -13.86 -1.55 9.10
C ALA A 61 -14.31 -0.09 8.92
N TRP A 62 -15.33 0.29 9.66
CA TRP A 62 -15.73 1.68 9.84
C TRP A 62 -15.30 2.13 11.24
N CYS A 63 -14.78 3.35 11.37
CA CYS A 63 -14.48 3.99 12.67
C CYS A 63 -13.62 3.15 13.66
N ILE A 64 -12.33 3.03 13.38
CA ILE A 64 -11.35 2.26 14.18
C ILE A 64 -10.31 3.12 14.92
N LYS A 65 -10.58 4.44 15.01
CA LYS A 65 -9.60 5.46 15.40
C LYS A 65 -8.80 5.12 16.68
N GLU A 66 -9.47 4.60 17.71
CA GLU A 66 -8.83 4.39 19.02
C GLU A 66 -8.14 3.03 19.18
N LYS A 67 -8.36 2.07 18.27
CA LYS A 67 -7.93 0.67 18.44
C LYS A 67 -7.02 0.16 17.34
N ILE A 68 -6.56 1.02 16.43
CA ILE A 68 -5.73 0.63 15.28
C ILE A 68 -4.45 -0.10 15.72
N ASN A 69 -3.80 0.38 16.78
CA ASN A 69 -2.60 -0.23 17.33
C ASN A 69 -2.86 -1.64 17.86
N ASP A 70 -3.97 -1.83 18.58
CA ASP A 70 -4.35 -3.13 19.13
C ASP A 70 -4.70 -4.13 18.01
N ILE A 71 -5.36 -3.65 16.96
CA ILE A 71 -5.63 -4.44 15.76
C ILE A 71 -4.31 -4.94 15.16
N TYR A 72 -3.37 -4.05 14.84
CA TYR A 72 -2.08 -4.45 14.26
C TYR A 72 -1.30 -5.41 15.16
N ARG A 73 -1.28 -5.18 16.48
CA ARG A 73 -0.66 -6.10 17.44
C ARG A 73 -1.26 -7.50 17.38
N LEU A 74 -2.58 -7.62 17.30
CA LEU A 74 -3.27 -8.90 17.18
C LEU A 74 -3.03 -9.56 15.83
N ILE A 75 -2.94 -8.77 14.75
CA ILE A 75 -2.61 -9.30 13.42
C ILE A 75 -1.21 -9.89 13.39
N PHE A 76 -0.21 -9.20 13.95
CA PHE A 76 1.18 -9.63 13.85
C PHE A 76 1.49 -10.90 14.65
N VAL A 77 0.67 -11.28 15.62
CA VAL A 77 0.82 -12.56 16.35
C VAL A 77 0.23 -13.77 15.60
N LEU A 78 -0.48 -13.58 14.48
CA LEU A 78 -1.09 -14.66 13.71
C LEU A 78 -0.02 -15.43 12.91
N ARG A 79 0.39 -16.59 13.43
CA ARG A 79 1.56 -17.38 12.98
C ARG A 79 1.49 -18.01 11.59
N LYS A 80 0.33 -17.97 10.94
CA LYS A 80 0.14 -18.53 9.58
C LYS A 80 -0.33 -17.48 8.58
N LEU A 81 -0.59 -16.26 9.04
CA LEU A 81 -1.12 -15.20 8.23
C LEU A 81 -0.02 -14.66 7.31
N LYS A 82 -0.17 -14.92 6.02
CA LYS A 82 0.75 -14.45 4.97
C LYS A 82 0.23 -13.24 4.21
N TYR A 83 -1.09 -13.07 4.18
CA TYR A 83 -1.76 -11.97 3.50
C TYR A 83 -2.68 -11.22 4.45
N TYR A 84 -2.49 -9.91 4.55
CA TYR A 84 -3.35 -9.04 5.32
C TYR A 84 -3.75 -7.82 4.50
N ARG A 85 -5.05 -7.50 4.52
CA ARG A 85 -5.60 -6.31 3.90
C ARG A 85 -6.57 -5.61 4.85
N MET A 86 -6.42 -4.31 4.97
CA MET A 86 -7.25 -3.50 5.85
C MET A 86 -7.82 -2.31 5.10
N PHE A 87 -9.12 -2.09 5.22
CA PHE A 87 -9.82 -0.90 4.74
C PHE A 87 -10.43 -0.17 5.94
N CYS A 88 -10.14 1.13 6.06
CA CYS A 88 -10.81 2.02 7.01
C CYS A 88 -11.35 3.25 6.29
N PHE A 89 -12.60 3.62 6.58
CA PHE A 89 -13.27 4.74 5.93
C PHE A 89 -13.19 6.08 6.71
N ASN A 90 -12.46 6.17 7.83
CA ASN A 90 -12.33 7.42 8.62
C ASN A 90 -10.86 7.67 9.06
N ASP A 91 -10.34 8.85 8.72
CA ASP A 91 -8.92 9.10 8.39
C ASP A 91 -8.11 9.94 9.41
N ASP A 92 -8.38 9.84 10.71
CA ASP A 92 -7.46 10.41 11.71
C ASP A 92 -7.17 9.40 12.82
N HIS A 93 -6.12 8.63 12.62
CA HIS A 93 -5.53 7.77 13.65
C HIS A 93 -4.02 7.91 13.58
N LEU A 94 -3.36 7.61 14.70
CA LEU A 94 -1.91 7.58 14.80
C LEU A 94 -1.48 6.15 15.16
N ILE A 95 -0.73 5.52 14.27
CA ILE A 95 -0.09 4.24 14.53
C ILE A 95 1.20 4.52 15.30
N THR A 96 1.22 4.04 16.54
CA THR A 96 2.33 4.23 17.48
C THR A 96 2.64 2.89 18.13
N LEU A 97 3.21 2.00 17.32
CA LEU A 97 3.70 0.73 17.82
C LEU A 97 5.10 0.91 18.43
N SER A 98 5.32 0.25 19.57
CA SER A 98 6.66 0.11 20.15
C SER A 98 7.54 -0.72 19.22
N LEU A 99 8.86 -0.69 19.44
CA LEU A 99 9.76 -1.61 18.73
C LEU A 99 9.35 -3.07 18.98
N ALA A 100 9.33 -3.87 17.92
CA ALA A 100 9.05 -5.29 18.00
C ALA A 100 10.17 -5.99 18.79
N THR A 101 9.78 -6.95 19.62
CA THR A 101 10.72 -7.94 20.17
C THR A 101 10.85 -9.11 19.20
N ASN A 102 11.97 -9.85 19.23
CA ASN A 102 12.23 -10.96 18.29
C ASN A 102 11.09 -12.01 18.21
N ASN A 103 10.27 -12.14 19.25
CA ASN A 103 9.15 -13.08 19.30
C ASN A 103 7.86 -12.55 18.64
N GLN A 104 7.86 -11.33 18.11
CA GLN A 104 6.68 -10.65 17.55
C GLN A 104 6.74 -10.48 16.03
N CYS A 105 7.73 -11.08 15.36
CA CYS A 105 7.83 -11.03 13.91
C CYS A 105 6.74 -11.90 13.27
N SER A 106 5.88 -11.25 12.50
CA SER A 106 4.83 -11.87 11.73
C SER A 106 5.41 -12.56 10.48
N PRO A 107 4.88 -13.72 10.06
CA PRO A 107 5.25 -14.37 8.79
C PRO A 107 4.58 -13.69 7.58
N LEU A 108 4.11 -12.46 7.74
CA LEU A 108 3.34 -11.74 6.76
C LEU A 108 4.20 -11.44 5.52
N GLU A 109 3.76 -11.94 4.37
CA GLU A 109 4.43 -11.70 3.09
C GLU A 109 3.78 -10.55 2.30
N ARG A 110 2.51 -10.25 2.54
CA ARG A 110 1.77 -9.19 1.83
C ARG A 110 0.93 -8.35 2.79
N LEU A 111 1.16 -7.05 2.77
CA LEU A 111 0.48 -6.05 3.60
C LEU A 111 -0.17 -4.98 2.73
N ILE A 112 -1.49 -4.87 2.81
CA ILE A 112 -2.27 -3.85 2.09
C ILE A 112 -2.99 -2.96 3.10
N ILE A 113 -2.60 -1.69 3.13
CA ILE A 113 -3.12 -0.65 4.01
C ILE A 113 -3.97 0.29 3.16
N ASN A 114 -5.28 0.19 3.33
CA ASN A 114 -6.25 1.05 2.65
C ASN A 114 -6.97 1.97 3.64
N HIS A 115 -6.16 2.78 4.31
CA HIS A 115 -6.55 3.88 5.17
C HIS A 115 -5.41 4.90 5.18
N ARG A 116 -5.66 6.12 5.65
CA ARG A 116 -4.59 7.12 5.84
C ARG A 116 -3.46 6.57 6.70
N CYS A 117 -2.22 6.65 6.21
CA CYS A 117 -1.04 6.13 6.89
C CYS A 117 0.20 6.92 6.43
N SER A 118 0.81 7.66 7.35
CA SER A 118 2.05 8.39 7.09
C SER A 118 3.26 7.47 6.95
N LEU A 119 4.36 8.00 6.43
CA LEU A 119 5.63 7.26 6.36
C LEU A 119 6.12 6.77 7.71
N ASN A 120 6.06 7.59 8.77
CA ASN A 120 6.47 7.18 10.13
C ASN A 120 5.61 6.02 10.66
N GLU A 121 4.32 6.01 10.33
CA GLU A 121 3.42 4.94 10.73
C GLU A 121 3.72 3.65 9.97
N LEU A 122 3.98 3.73 8.65
CA LEU A 122 4.47 2.59 7.88
C LEU A 122 5.78 2.05 8.47
N GLU A 123 6.70 2.94 8.84
CA GLU A 123 7.96 2.57 9.48
C GLU A 123 7.76 1.84 10.81
N SER A 124 6.76 2.24 11.61
CA SER A 124 6.42 1.55 12.86
C SER A 124 5.94 0.10 12.68
N LEU A 125 5.44 -0.25 11.48
CA LEU A 125 4.98 -1.60 11.14
C LEU A 125 6.12 -2.51 10.64
N ILE A 126 7.21 -1.93 10.11
CA ILE A 126 8.35 -2.66 9.54
C ILE A 126 8.97 -3.67 10.53
N PRO A 127 9.27 -3.31 11.81
CA PRO A 127 9.88 -4.25 12.75
C PRO A 127 9.10 -5.55 12.95
N TYR A 128 7.78 -5.53 12.68
CA TYR A 128 6.89 -6.67 12.85
C TYR A 128 6.75 -7.53 11.59
N THR A 129 7.25 -7.09 10.44
CA THR A 129 6.96 -7.68 9.13
C THR A 129 8.23 -7.94 8.32
N LEU A 130 9.25 -8.52 8.95
CA LEU A 130 10.56 -8.74 8.32
C LEU A 130 10.52 -9.66 7.07
N GLU A 131 9.51 -10.52 6.97
CA GLU A 131 9.29 -11.42 5.82
C GLU A 131 8.48 -10.79 4.68
N LEU A 132 8.16 -9.51 4.77
CA LEU A 132 7.30 -8.83 3.82
C LEU A 132 7.93 -8.79 2.42
N ARG A 133 7.15 -9.24 1.43
CA ARG A 133 7.49 -9.24 0.00
C ARG A 133 6.76 -8.17 -0.78
N GLN A 134 5.58 -7.78 -0.30
CA GLN A 134 4.73 -6.77 -0.92
C GLN A 134 4.14 -5.82 0.13
N LEU A 135 4.34 -4.52 -0.10
CA LEU A 135 3.70 -3.44 0.64
C LEU A 135 2.79 -2.64 -0.30
N THR A 136 1.58 -2.34 0.15
CA THR A 136 0.62 -1.50 -0.58
C THR A 136 0.02 -0.50 0.39
N SER A 137 0.10 0.80 0.09
CA SER A 137 -0.48 1.88 0.89
C SER A 137 -1.29 2.81 -0.02
N HIS A 138 -2.53 3.14 0.35
CA HIS A 138 -3.45 3.89 -0.51
C HIS A 138 -3.57 5.39 -0.27
N GLN A 139 -3.09 5.86 0.88
CA GLN A 139 -3.12 7.26 1.28
C GLN A 139 -1.90 7.54 2.15
N THR A 140 -0.78 7.84 1.51
CA THR A 140 0.50 8.06 2.20
C THR A 140 0.78 9.54 2.36
N ASP A 141 0.85 9.98 3.62
CA ASP A 141 1.10 11.37 3.99
C ASP A 141 2.53 11.59 4.49
N SER A 142 2.98 12.85 4.39
CA SER A 142 4.27 13.28 4.89
C SER A 142 4.30 13.28 6.41
N ASN A 143 5.48 13.04 6.96
CA ASN A 143 5.81 13.25 8.37
C ASN A 143 7.33 13.45 8.49
N ILE A 144 7.78 14.07 9.58
CA ILE A 144 9.21 14.28 9.84
C ILE A 144 9.85 12.92 10.13
N THR A 145 10.63 12.39 9.18
CA THR A 145 11.32 11.10 9.32
C THR A 145 12.67 11.29 10.02
N MET A 146 12.81 10.77 11.25
CA MET A 146 14.11 10.36 11.80
C MET A 146 14.16 8.83 11.73
N LEU A 147 14.81 8.30 10.70
CA LEU A 147 14.79 6.86 10.45
C LEU A 147 15.66 6.08 11.43
N GLN A 148 15.08 5.02 11.99
CA GLN A 148 15.84 3.84 12.39
C GLN A 148 15.88 2.88 11.20
N SER A 149 17.08 2.55 10.74
CA SER A 149 17.30 1.77 9.52
C SER A 149 16.95 0.29 9.73
N ILE A 150 15.72 -0.11 9.43
CA ILE A 150 15.35 -1.53 9.27
C ILE A 150 15.08 -1.78 7.80
N THR A 151 15.87 -2.67 7.19
CA THR A 151 15.76 -3.03 5.78
C THR A 151 15.03 -4.36 5.64
N LEU A 152 13.95 -4.36 4.87
CA LEU A 152 13.18 -5.54 4.49
C LEU A 152 13.83 -6.22 3.28
N ILE A 153 14.73 -7.17 3.55
CA ILE A 153 15.54 -7.85 2.52
C ILE A 153 14.70 -8.60 1.46
N ASN A 154 13.48 -8.99 1.81
CA ASN A 154 12.58 -9.74 0.93
C ASN A 154 11.55 -8.85 0.21
N LEU A 155 11.51 -7.54 0.50
CA LEU A 155 10.51 -6.63 -0.05
C LEU A 155 10.83 -6.30 -1.51
N MET A 156 10.07 -6.92 -2.41
CA MET A 156 10.26 -6.82 -3.86
C MET A 156 9.22 -5.93 -4.55
N PHE A 157 8.06 -5.69 -3.92
CA PHE A 157 6.99 -4.91 -4.51
C PHE A 157 6.47 -3.84 -3.55
N ILE A 158 6.47 -2.58 -4.01
CA ILE A 158 5.84 -1.45 -3.34
C ILE A 158 4.81 -0.82 -4.27
N TYR A 159 3.60 -0.63 -3.75
CA TYR A 159 2.52 0.14 -4.38
C TYR A 159 2.09 1.27 -3.45
N LEU A 160 2.23 2.52 -3.90
CA LEU A 160 1.77 3.70 -3.18
C LEU A 160 0.70 4.40 -4.02
N HIS A 161 -0.46 4.64 -3.43
CA HIS A 161 -1.57 5.34 -4.06
C HIS A 161 -1.97 6.57 -3.25
N MET A 162 -2.57 7.57 -3.93
CA MET A 162 -2.78 8.93 -3.43
C MET A 162 -1.59 9.43 -2.58
N CYS A 163 -0.39 9.29 -3.14
CA CYS A 163 0.85 9.60 -2.44
C CYS A 163 1.03 11.12 -2.35
N LYS A 164 0.96 11.68 -1.14
CA LYS A 164 1.04 13.13 -0.84
C LYS A 164 2.37 13.56 -0.21
N ILE A 165 3.40 12.73 -0.35
CA ILE A 165 4.75 13.02 0.15
C ILE A 165 5.58 13.72 -0.93
N SER A 166 6.62 14.44 -0.53
CA SER A 166 7.62 14.96 -1.46
C SER A 166 8.45 13.83 -2.06
N PHE A 167 9.06 14.08 -3.23
CA PHE A 167 10.02 13.13 -3.82
C PHE A 167 11.17 12.82 -2.86
N TYR A 168 11.63 13.79 -2.07
CA TYR A 168 12.74 13.58 -1.13
C TYR A 168 12.37 12.60 -0.02
N GLU A 169 11.18 12.75 0.56
CA GLU A 169 10.65 11.82 1.56
C GLU A 169 10.46 10.43 0.98
N LEU A 170 9.87 10.32 -0.22
CA LEU A 170 9.73 9.04 -0.92
C LEU A 170 11.08 8.36 -1.15
N LYS A 171 12.06 9.11 -1.69
CA LYS A 171 13.41 8.60 -1.92
C LYS A 171 14.00 8.06 -0.62
N THR A 172 13.93 8.85 0.44
CA THR A 172 14.49 8.48 1.75
C THR A 172 13.82 7.21 2.28
N PHE A 173 12.50 7.14 2.24
CA PHE A 173 11.74 5.95 2.66
C PHE A 173 12.15 4.71 1.86
N LEU A 174 12.13 4.79 0.52
CA LEU A 174 12.44 3.65 -0.35
C LEU A 174 13.85 3.10 -0.10
N VAL A 175 14.86 3.98 -0.07
CA VAL A 175 16.26 3.58 0.11
C VAL A 175 16.48 2.84 1.43
N ASN A 176 15.73 3.21 2.47
CA ASN A 176 15.89 2.61 3.78
C ASN A 176 15.09 1.32 3.95
N ILE A 177 13.92 1.21 3.31
CA ILE A 177 13.04 0.06 3.48
C ILE A 177 13.47 -1.16 2.67
N SER A 178 14.01 -1.00 1.46
CA SER A 178 14.42 -2.15 0.64
C SER A 178 15.49 -1.79 -0.38
N SER A 179 16.47 -2.68 -0.53
CA SER A 179 17.45 -2.69 -1.62
C SER A 179 17.11 -3.72 -2.72
N ALA A 180 16.11 -4.58 -2.50
CA ALA A 180 15.76 -5.70 -3.39
C ALA A 180 14.52 -5.43 -4.27
N LEU A 181 14.10 -4.18 -4.36
CA LEU A 181 12.86 -3.79 -5.04
C LEU A 181 12.89 -4.16 -6.53
N LYS A 182 11.87 -4.88 -6.98
CA LYS A 182 11.66 -5.31 -8.38
C LYS A 182 10.53 -4.57 -9.06
N ILE A 183 9.50 -4.23 -8.31
CA ILE A 183 8.33 -3.52 -8.81
C ILE A 183 8.08 -2.31 -7.91
N LEU A 184 7.99 -1.13 -8.54
CA LEU A 184 7.60 0.10 -7.89
C LEU A 184 6.41 0.69 -8.64
N SER A 185 5.31 0.90 -7.93
CA SER A 185 4.11 1.52 -8.47
C SER A 185 3.71 2.72 -7.62
N ILE A 186 3.56 3.88 -8.25
CA ILE A 186 3.28 5.14 -7.57
C ILE A 186 2.13 5.83 -8.28
N HIS A 187 1.11 6.19 -7.52
CA HIS A 187 0.03 7.06 -7.94
C HIS A 187 0.06 8.29 -7.03
N CYS A 188 0.41 9.44 -7.59
CA CYS A 188 0.50 10.70 -6.86
C CYS A 188 -0.28 11.81 -7.57
N SER A 189 -0.52 12.91 -6.85
CA SER A 189 -1.17 14.09 -7.39
C SER A 189 -0.56 15.38 -6.85
N GLU A 190 -0.82 16.50 -7.52
CA GLU A 190 -0.60 17.87 -7.02
C GLU A 190 0.87 18.27 -6.75
N ASN A 191 1.85 17.42 -7.07
CA ASN A 191 3.27 17.69 -6.87
C ASN A 191 4.07 17.52 -8.15
N ILE A 192 4.22 18.61 -8.90
CA ILE A 192 4.89 18.67 -10.20
C ILE A 192 6.36 18.20 -10.16
N PHE A 193 7.00 18.16 -8.99
CA PHE A 193 8.37 17.65 -8.86
C PHE A 193 8.48 16.14 -9.12
N PHE A 194 7.36 15.40 -9.08
CA PHE A 194 7.33 14.00 -9.52
C PHE A 194 7.45 13.83 -11.03
N LEU A 195 7.19 14.88 -11.81
CA LEU A 195 7.34 14.88 -13.27
C LEU A 195 8.76 15.24 -13.73
N ASP A 196 9.77 15.13 -12.85
CA ASP A 196 11.17 15.27 -13.21
C ASP A 196 11.76 13.90 -13.59
N ALA A 197 11.87 13.64 -14.89
CA ALA A 197 12.29 12.33 -15.40
C ALA A 197 13.77 12.07 -15.11
N HIS A 198 14.61 13.11 -15.10
CA HIS A 198 16.04 12.97 -14.80
C HIS A 198 16.27 12.57 -13.35
N ARG A 199 15.48 13.15 -12.43
CA ARG A 199 15.55 12.82 -11.01
C ARG A 199 15.15 11.36 -10.76
N TRP A 200 14.11 10.88 -11.44
CA TRP A 200 13.72 9.47 -11.40
C TRP A 200 14.79 8.55 -12.00
N GLU A 201 15.34 8.90 -13.17
CA GLU A 201 16.39 8.13 -13.84
C GLU A 201 17.63 7.96 -12.95
N GLN A 202 18.11 9.05 -12.33
CA GLN A 202 19.24 9.03 -11.41
C GLN A 202 18.95 8.17 -10.17
N PHE A 203 17.77 8.35 -9.58
CA PHE A 203 17.35 7.58 -8.41
C PHE A 203 17.31 6.08 -8.70
N ILE A 204 16.65 5.68 -9.77
CA ILE A 204 16.48 4.27 -10.14
C ILE A 204 17.82 3.66 -10.56
N SER A 205 18.61 4.36 -11.38
CA SER A 205 19.90 3.85 -11.84
C SER A 205 20.88 3.61 -10.69
N TYR A 206 20.83 4.46 -9.66
CA TYR A 206 21.72 4.35 -8.51
C TYR A 206 21.24 3.32 -7.48
N TYR A 207 19.98 3.42 -7.03
CA TYR A 207 19.48 2.61 -5.91
C TYR A 207 18.79 1.31 -6.35
N TYR A 208 18.21 1.27 -7.55
CA TYR A 208 17.42 0.13 -8.05
C TYR A 208 17.78 -0.26 -9.48
N PRO A 209 19.06 -0.55 -9.78
CA PRO A 209 19.48 -0.93 -11.13
C PRO A 209 18.75 -2.18 -11.64
N GLN A 210 18.33 -3.05 -10.72
CA GLN A 210 17.62 -4.32 -10.95
C GLN A 210 16.09 -4.19 -10.92
N LEU A 211 15.54 -2.97 -10.90
CA LEU A 211 14.10 -2.75 -11.02
C LEU A 211 13.62 -3.31 -12.36
N GLU A 212 12.57 -4.12 -12.32
CA GLU A 212 12.00 -4.78 -13.49
C GLU A 212 10.81 -3.99 -14.04
N LYS A 213 9.98 -3.46 -13.14
CA LYS A 213 8.77 -2.73 -13.51
C LYS A 213 8.63 -1.45 -12.71
N PHE A 214 8.35 -0.37 -13.41
CA PHE A 214 7.96 0.90 -12.85
C PHE A 214 6.60 1.30 -13.42
N TYR A 215 5.65 1.57 -12.52
CA TYR A 215 4.33 2.06 -12.87
C TYR A 215 4.16 3.42 -12.22
N PHE A 216 3.95 4.46 -13.02
CA PHE A 216 3.79 5.80 -12.50
C PHE A 216 2.52 6.42 -13.06
N THR A 217 1.63 6.81 -12.14
CA THR A 217 0.41 7.55 -12.44
C THR A 217 0.47 8.91 -11.75
N TYR A 218 0.30 9.98 -12.52
CA TYR A 218 0.21 11.35 -11.99
C TYR A 218 -1.14 11.95 -12.33
N TYR A 219 -1.76 12.60 -11.35
CA TYR A 219 -2.99 13.36 -11.53
C TYR A 219 -2.83 14.82 -11.10
N ASP A 220 -3.32 15.75 -11.89
CA ASP A 220 -3.41 17.15 -11.47
C ASP A 220 -4.62 17.87 -12.06
N ARG A 221 -5.02 18.95 -11.40
CA ARG A 221 -6.04 19.89 -11.87
C ARG A 221 -5.38 21.24 -12.10
N ILE A 222 -5.49 21.75 -13.31
CA ILE A 222 -4.91 23.03 -13.71
C ILE A 222 -6.03 24.03 -13.95
N ASP A 223 -6.01 25.12 -13.19
CA ASP A 223 -6.97 26.22 -13.32
C ASP A 223 -6.49 27.31 -14.32
N ASN A 224 -5.25 27.23 -14.81
CA ASN A 224 -4.64 28.25 -15.67
C ASN A 224 -3.81 27.66 -16.83
N ASP A 225 -4.15 28.04 -18.06
CA ASP A 225 -3.52 27.60 -19.30
C ASP A 225 -1.98 27.76 -19.32
N ASN A 226 -1.44 28.77 -18.63
CA ASN A 226 0.00 29.01 -18.56
C ASN A 226 0.78 27.86 -17.89
N GLN A 227 0.12 27.00 -17.10
CA GLN A 227 0.79 25.86 -16.48
C GLN A 227 0.98 24.70 -17.45
N TYR A 228 0.17 24.59 -18.51
CA TYR A 228 0.23 23.48 -19.46
C TYR A 228 1.61 23.34 -20.12
N GLU A 229 2.23 24.45 -20.49
CA GLU A 229 3.57 24.44 -21.10
C GLU A 229 4.61 23.81 -20.14
N ILE A 230 4.55 24.15 -18.85
CA ILE A 230 5.43 23.59 -17.81
C ILE A 230 5.25 22.07 -17.71
N TYR A 231 4.01 21.58 -17.72
CA TYR A 231 3.73 20.14 -17.72
C TYR A 231 4.25 19.47 -18.99
N SER A 232 4.00 20.05 -20.16
CA SER A 232 4.44 19.48 -21.43
C SER A 232 5.96 19.32 -21.49
N GLN A 233 6.72 20.33 -21.05
CA GLN A 233 8.18 20.30 -21.02
C GLN A 233 8.71 19.22 -20.08
N ARG A 234 8.10 19.05 -18.91
CA ARG A 234 8.45 18.01 -17.92
C ARG A 234 8.14 16.61 -18.40
N ILE A 235 6.96 16.41 -18.98
CA ILE A 235 6.53 15.09 -19.48
C ILE A 235 7.40 14.65 -20.67
N ASN A 236 7.83 15.58 -21.53
CA ASN A 236 8.74 15.27 -22.62
C ASN A 236 10.09 14.71 -22.15
N GLN A 237 10.51 14.94 -20.90
CA GLN A 237 11.74 14.36 -20.35
C GLN A 237 11.68 12.83 -20.22
N PHE A 238 10.47 12.24 -20.16
CA PHE A 238 10.26 10.78 -20.14
C PHE A 238 10.43 10.12 -21.53
N SER A 239 10.96 10.86 -22.52
CA SER A 239 11.32 10.34 -23.85
C SER A 239 12.82 10.03 -23.98
N SER A 240 13.60 10.11 -22.90
CA SER A 240 15.04 9.78 -22.94
C SER A 240 15.28 8.32 -23.32
N THR A 241 16.49 8.00 -23.78
CA THR A 241 16.85 6.61 -24.16
C THR A 241 16.73 5.62 -23.01
N PHE A 242 16.93 6.07 -21.76
CA PHE A 242 16.73 5.26 -20.56
C PHE A 242 15.28 4.77 -20.48
N TRP A 243 14.35 5.71 -20.58
CA TRP A 243 12.91 5.50 -20.51
C TRP A 243 12.41 4.61 -21.66
N ILE A 244 12.79 4.93 -22.90
CA ILE A 244 12.45 4.14 -24.09
C ILE A 244 12.92 2.68 -23.98
N LYS A 245 14.16 2.44 -23.55
CA LYS A 245 14.71 1.07 -23.43
C LYS A 245 14.01 0.24 -22.35
N ARG A 246 13.57 0.86 -21.26
CA ARG A 246 12.93 0.17 -20.13
C ARG A 246 11.47 -0.20 -20.39
N GLN A 247 10.79 0.49 -21.33
CA GLN A 247 9.40 0.21 -21.69
C GLN A 247 8.42 0.25 -20.50
N TRP A 248 8.73 1.06 -19.47
CA TRP A 248 7.92 1.16 -18.26
C TRP A 248 6.63 1.95 -18.48
N ILE A 249 5.63 1.72 -17.62
CA ILE A 249 4.31 2.32 -17.80
C ILE A 249 4.26 3.66 -17.08
N PHE A 250 3.91 4.69 -17.83
CA PHE A 250 3.76 6.04 -17.35
C PHE A 250 2.44 6.60 -17.85
N HIS A 251 1.63 7.07 -16.92
CA HIS A 251 0.30 7.59 -17.17
C HIS A 251 0.16 8.94 -16.49
N VAL A 252 0.02 10.01 -17.27
CA VAL A 252 -0.25 11.34 -16.73
C VAL A 252 -1.63 11.76 -17.14
N LYS A 253 -2.45 12.11 -16.16
CA LYS A 253 -3.78 12.67 -16.35
C LYS A 253 -3.81 14.09 -15.83
N ILE A 254 -4.01 15.05 -16.72
CA ILE A 254 -4.14 16.46 -16.39
C ILE A 254 -5.57 16.89 -16.75
N ASP A 255 -6.31 17.38 -15.75
CA ASP A 255 -7.64 17.97 -15.92
C ASP A 255 -7.49 19.48 -16.01
N THR A 256 -7.82 20.09 -17.15
CA THR A 256 -8.10 21.53 -17.22
C THR A 256 -9.61 21.74 -17.14
N SER A 257 -10.09 22.97 -16.90
CA SER A 257 -11.53 23.27 -16.78
C SER A 257 -12.40 22.73 -17.92
N ASP A 258 -11.80 22.49 -19.10
CA ASP A 258 -12.52 22.08 -20.31
C ASP A 258 -11.90 20.87 -21.04
N ILE A 259 -10.69 20.40 -20.68
CA ILE A 259 -9.96 19.35 -21.44
C ILE A 259 -9.21 18.39 -20.51
N LYS A 260 -9.37 17.08 -20.76
CA LYS A 260 -8.59 16.02 -20.12
C LYS A 260 -7.46 15.57 -21.02
N TYR A 261 -6.22 15.81 -20.61
CA TYR A 261 -5.04 15.28 -21.28
C TYR A 261 -4.62 13.97 -20.62
N THR A 262 -4.52 12.92 -21.42
CA THR A 262 -3.91 11.66 -20.99
C THR A 262 -2.66 11.45 -21.82
N ILE A 263 -1.49 11.52 -21.19
CA ILE A 263 -0.22 11.35 -21.87
C ILE A 263 0.37 10.00 -21.48
N TYR A 264 0.53 9.16 -22.51
CA TYR A 264 1.36 7.98 -22.48
C TYR A 264 2.64 8.34 -23.25
N PRO A 265 3.78 8.54 -22.57
CA PRO A 265 5.06 8.81 -23.23
C PRO A 265 5.45 7.72 -24.23
N TYR A 266 4.79 6.56 -24.13
CA TYR A 266 4.88 5.46 -25.07
C TYR A 266 3.51 5.22 -25.70
N LYS A 267 3.40 5.44 -27.01
CA LYS A 267 2.32 4.87 -27.81
C LYS A 267 2.39 3.34 -27.71
N TYR A 268 1.59 2.74 -26.84
CA TYR A 268 1.05 1.40 -27.06
C TYR A 268 -0.29 1.54 -27.79
N ILE A 269 -0.24 2.09 -29.00
CA ILE A 269 -1.30 1.88 -29.99
C ILE A 269 -0.94 0.52 -30.58
N ASP A 270 -1.36 -0.59 -29.97
CA ASP A 270 -2.35 -1.44 -30.62
C ASP A 270 -3.07 -2.45 -29.67
N GLN A 271 -3.01 -2.32 -28.33
CA GLN A 271 -3.52 -3.42 -27.45
C GLN A 271 -4.45 -3.06 -26.27
N TYR A 272 -4.92 -1.83 -26.14
CA TYR A 272 -5.99 -1.52 -25.17
C TYR A 272 -7.18 -0.81 -25.81
N LEU A 273 -7.71 -1.41 -26.87
CA LEU A 273 -9.16 -1.42 -27.07
C LEU A 273 -9.67 -2.62 -26.28
N PHE A 274 -10.68 -2.40 -25.43
CA PHE A 274 -11.30 -3.35 -24.49
C PHE A 274 -10.52 -3.55 -23.18
N ILE A 275 -10.90 -2.79 -22.15
CA ILE A 275 -11.71 -3.28 -21.01
C ILE A 275 -12.33 -2.01 -20.39
N GLU A 276 -13.47 -1.60 -20.94
CA GLU A 276 -14.55 -1.00 -20.16
C GLU A 276 -15.68 -2.03 -20.18
N ASN A 277 -15.97 -2.60 -19.01
CA ASN A 277 -17.24 -3.11 -18.52
C ASN A 277 -17.06 -3.56 -17.07
#